data_AF-H9FED1-F1
#
_entry.id   AF-H9FED1-F1
#
_cell.length_a   1.000
_cell.length_b   1.000
_cell.length_c   1.000
_cell.angle_alpha   90.00
_cell.angle_beta   90.00
_cell.angle_gamma   90.00
#
_symmetry.space_group_name_H-M   'P 1'
#
loop_
_entity.id
_entity.type
_entity.pdbx_description
1 polymer ?
#
loop_
_entity_poly.entity_id
_entity_poly.type
_entity_poly.pdbx_seq_one_letter_code
_entity_poly.pdbx_strand_id
1 'polypeptide(L)'
;AMALVAGGLCRGLGSHPAAPGRDAVVFVWLLLSTWFTAPARAIQVTVSDPYHVVILFQPVTLPCTYQMTSTPTQPIVIWKYKSFCRDRIADAFSPASVDNQLNAQLVAGNPGYNPYVECQDSVRTVRVVATKQGNAVT
;
A
#
# COMPACT_ATOMS: atom_id res chain seq x y z
N ALA A 1 -19.61 21.85 16.46
CA ALA A 1 -20.42 21.84 17.69
C ALA A 1 -20.21 20.51 18.39
N MET A 2 -19.70 20.55 19.62
CA MET A 2 -19.49 19.37 20.47
C MET A 2 -20.82 18.97 21.13
N ALA A 3 -21.08 17.67 21.24
CA ALA A 3 -21.99 17.13 22.23
C ALA A 3 -21.54 15.71 22.62
N LEU A 4 -20.85 15.61 23.75
CA LEU A 4 -20.59 14.37 24.48
C LEU A 4 -21.86 14.00 25.26
N VAL A 5 -22.38 12.80 25.03
CA VAL A 5 -23.41 12.20 25.87
C VAL A 5 -22.70 11.46 27.01
N ALA A 6 -22.86 11.99 28.22
CA ALA A 6 -22.40 11.40 29.46
C ALA A 6 -23.38 10.31 29.92
N GLY A 7 -22.99 9.04 29.77
CA GLY A 7 -23.66 7.90 30.39
C GLY A 7 -22.90 7.46 31.63
N GLY A 8 -23.39 7.86 32.80
CA GLY A 8 -22.84 7.46 34.09
C GLY A 8 -23.07 5.97 34.36
N LEU A 9 -22.02 5.28 34.79
CA LEU A 9 -22.10 3.98 35.43
C LEU A 9 -21.32 4.06 36.75
N CYS A 10 -22.10 4.09 37.84
CA CYS A 10 -21.65 3.91 39.21
C CYS A 10 -20.77 2.65 39.29
N ARG A 11 -19.48 2.83 39.61
CA ARG A 11 -18.64 1.75 40.14
C ARG A 11 -18.34 2.04 41.59
N GLY A 12 -18.85 1.17 42.46
CA GLY A 12 -18.62 1.20 43.89
C GLY A 12 -17.13 1.26 44.20
N LEU A 13 -16.79 2.16 45.12
CA LEU A 13 -15.46 2.31 45.68
C LEU A 13 -15.21 1.12 46.63
N GLY A 14 -14.77 0.01 46.06
CA GLY A 14 -14.25 -1.13 46.80
C GLY A 14 -12.78 -0.89 47.12
N SER A 15 -12.50 -0.39 48.32
CA SER A 15 -11.15 -0.21 48.86
C SER A 15 -10.49 -1.58 49.08
N HIS A 16 -9.67 -2.04 48.14
CA HIS A 16 -8.76 -3.17 48.37
C HIS A 16 -7.46 -2.66 49.01
N PRO A 17 -6.91 -3.38 50.01
CA PRO A 17 -5.67 -2.98 50.65
C PRO A 17 -4.52 -3.06 49.64
N ALA A 18 -3.71 -2.00 49.59
CA ALA A 18 -2.50 -1.93 48.78
C ALA A 18 -1.49 -2.97 49.29
N ALA A 19 -1.36 -4.08 48.56
CA ALA A 19 -0.26 -5.02 48.75
C ALA A 19 0.95 -4.50 47.95
N PRO A 20 2.06 -4.12 48.60
CA PRO A 20 3.20 -3.43 47.96
C PRO A 20 3.96 -4.25 46.90
N GLY A 21 3.54 -5.50 46.63
CA GLY A 21 4.18 -6.40 45.66
C GLY A 21 3.50 -6.46 44.28
N ARG A 22 2.20 -6.14 44.16
CA ARG A 22 1.48 -6.27 42.87
C ARG A 22 1.82 -5.16 41.89
N ASP A 23 1.99 -3.94 42.38
CA ASP A 23 2.31 -2.79 41.55
C ASP A 23 3.72 -2.91 40.96
N ALA A 24 4.70 -3.37 41.76
CA ALA A 24 6.06 -3.58 41.30
C ALA A 24 6.16 -4.61 40.15
N VAL A 25 5.37 -5.68 40.20
CA VAL A 25 5.34 -6.70 39.12
C VAL A 25 4.75 -6.11 37.84
N VAL A 26 3.69 -5.30 37.93
CA VAL A 26 3.09 -4.63 36.77
C VAL A 26 4.05 -3.61 36.16
N PHE A 27 4.75 -2.82 36.99
CA PHE A 27 5.78 -1.90 36.53
C PHE A 27 6.95 -2.61 35.85
N VAL A 28 7.43 -3.73 36.42
CA VAL A 28 8.50 -4.54 35.80
C VAL A 28 8.04 -5.13 34.47
N TRP A 29 6.80 -5.63 34.37
CA TRP A 29 6.24 -6.14 33.12
C TRP A 29 6.06 -5.06 32.04
N LEU A 30 5.61 -3.86 32.43
CA LEU A 30 5.50 -2.71 31.53
C LEU A 30 6.87 -2.22 31.05
N LEU A 31 7.86 -2.18 31.94
CA LEU A 31 9.24 -1.83 31.57
C LEU A 31 9.84 -2.86 30.61
N LEU A 32 9.64 -4.15 30.88
CA LEU A 32 10.15 -5.23 30.04
C LEU A 32 9.49 -5.24 28.65
N SER A 33 8.18 -5.00 28.54
CA SER A 33 7.49 -4.94 27.24
C SER A 33 7.90 -3.72 26.42
N THR A 34 8.16 -2.59 27.07
CA THR A 34 8.64 -1.37 26.41
C THR A 34 10.07 -1.55 25.88
N TRP A 35 10.93 -2.26 26.63
CA TRP A 35 12.29 -2.60 26.17
C TRP A 35 12.33 -3.64 25.04
N PHE A 36 11.28 -4.44 24.87
CA PHE A 36 11.18 -5.45 23.81
C PHE A 36 10.57 -4.94 22.49
N THR A 37 10.25 -3.65 22.37
CA THR A 37 9.72 -3.10 21.12
C THR A 37 10.88 -2.90 20.14
N ALA A 38 11.11 -3.89 19.26
CA ALA A 38 12.07 -3.75 18.18
C ALA A 38 11.65 -2.58 17.25
N PRO A 39 12.61 -1.77 16.76
CA PRO A 39 12.28 -0.70 15.83
C PRO A 39 11.65 -1.28 14.57
N ALA A 40 10.43 -0.83 14.24
CA ALA A 40 9.77 -1.19 13.00
C ALA A 40 10.61 -0.66 11.82
N ARG A 41 11.07 -1.59 10.97
CA ARG A 41 11.77 -1.24 9.73
C ARG A 41 10.73 -0.93 8.67
N ALA A 42 10.74 0.29 8.16
CA ALA A 42 9.88 0.72 7.07
C ALA A 42 10.71 1.24 5.90
N ILE A 43 10.28 0.91 4.68
CA ILE A 43 10.77 1.51 3.44
C ILE A 43 9.64 2.35 2.89
N GLN A 44 9.87 3.65 2.77
CA GLN A 44 8.94 4.54 2.10
C GLN A 44 9.41 4.69 0.64
N VAL A 45 8.53 4.40 -0.31
CA VAL A 45 8.78 4.60 -1.74
C VAL A 45 7.90 5.73 -2.23
N THR A 46 8.45 6.64 -3.02
CA THR A 46 7.73 7.80 -3.54
C THR A 46 7.99 7.93 -5.04
N VAL A 47 6.91 8.07 -5.80
CA VAL A 47 6.91 8.28 -7.25
C VAL A 47 6.29 9.65 -7.48
N SER A 48 7.11 10.61 -7.92
CA SER A 48 6.68 12.00 -8.08
C SER A 48 5.80 12.21 -9.30
N ASP A 49 6.08 11.50 -10.38
CA ASP A 49 5.30 11.56 -11.62
C ASP A 49 4.88 10.14 -12.05
N PRO A 50 3.63 9.74 -11.80
CA PRO A 50 3.14 8.42 -12.17
C PRO A 50 2.60 8.33 -13.60
N TYR A 51 2.39 9.45 -14.31
CA TYR A 51 1.71 9.45 -15.61
C TYR A 51 2.53 10.13 -16.71
N HIS A 52 2.99 9.33 -17.67
CA HIS A 52 3.80 9.81 -18.79
C HIS A 52 3.13 9.48 -20.12
N VAL A 53 3.10 10.45 -21.04
CA VAL A 53 2.63 10.25 -22.42
C VAL A 53 3.83 10.49 -23.34
N VAL A 54 4.22 9.45 -24.08
CA VAL A 54 5.38 9.47 -24.99
C VAL A 54 5.02 8.79 -26.31
N ILE A 55 5.70 9.18 -27.39
CA ILE A 55 5.56 8.51 -28.68
C ILE A 55 6.48 7.28 -28.77
N LEU A 56 6.25 6.45 -29.79
CA LEU A 56 7.06 5.25 -30.02
C LEU A 56 8.54 5.61 -30.18
N PHE A 57 9.41 4.84 -29.51
CA PHE A 57 10.87 5.00 -29.48
C PHE A 57 11.41 6.26 -28.79
N GLN A 58 10.55 7.09 -28.20
CA GLN A 58 11.01 8.19 -27.36
C GLN A 58 11.47 7.67 -25.99
N PRO A 59 12.62 8.14 -25.45
CA PRO A 59 13.04 7.76 -24.12
C PRO A 59 12.11 8.35 -23.05
N VAL A 60 11.90 7.60 -21.97
CA VAL A 60 11.14 8.04 -20.79
C VAL A 60 11.95 7.74 -19.53
N THR A 61 11.91 8.65 -18.56
CA THR A 61 12.56 8.46 -17.24
C THR A 61 11.48 8.35 -16.18
N LEU A 62 11.46 7.24 -15.44
CA LEU A 62 10.51 7.01 -14.37
C LEU A 62 11.18 7.29 -13.01
N PRO A 63 10.89 8.45 -12.36
CA PRO A 63 11.53 8.80 -11.10
C PRO A 63 10.98 7.97 -9.95
N CYS A 64 11.87 7.40 -9.15
CA CYS A 64 11.53 6.69 -7.91
C CYS A 64 12.54 7.05 -6.83
N THR A 65 12.05 7.57 -5.72
CA THR A 65 12.85 7.84 -4.53
C THR A 65 12.41 6.90 -3.42
N TYR A 66 13.36 6.48 -2.58
CA TYR A 66 13.05 5.67 -1.41
C TYR A 66 13.77 6.23 -0.19
N GLN A 67 13.10 6.17 0.95
CA GLN A 67 13.65 6.54 2.25
C GLN A 67 13.58 5.32 3.17
N MET A 68 14.63 5.14 3.96
CA MET A 68 14.77 3.97 4.82
C MET A 68 15.29 4.40 6.19
N THR A 69 14.64 3.94 7.25
CA THR A 69 14.87 4.47 8.60
C THR A 69 15.96 3.74 9.38
N SER A 70 16.37 2.52 9.00
CA SER A 70 17.33 1.74 9.83
C SER A 70 17.85 0.43 9.19
N THR A 71 18.42 0.47 7.98
CA THR A 71 19.09 -0.74 7.41
C THR A 71 20.55 -0.53 7.02
N PRO A 72 21.43 -1.48 7.39
CA PRO A 72 22.84 -1.47 7.00
C PRO A 72 23.08 -1.94 5.55
N THR A 73 22.08 -2.56 4.89
CA THR A 73 22.21 -3.09 3.53
C THR A 73 21.48 -2.22 2.52
N GLN A 74 22.11 -2.03 1.35
CA GLN A 74 21.51 -1.30 0.22
C GLN A 74 20.31 -2.09 -0.35
N PRO A 75 19.13 -1.46 -0.51
CA PRO A 75 17.96 -2.15 -1.06
C PRO A 75 18.08 -2.42 -2.56
N ILE A 76 17.37 -3.45 -3.02
CA ILE A 76 17.22 -3.79 -4.43
C ILE A 76 15.93 -3.14 -4.93
N VAL A 77 16.04 -2.28 -5.93
CA VAL A 77 14.88 -1.65 -6.60
C VAL A 77 14.58 -2.44 -7.86
N ILE A 78 13.36 -2.95 -7.98
CA ILE A 78 12.92 -3.74 -9.13
C ILE A 78 11.83 -2.98 -9.87
N TRP A 79 12.08 -2.67 -11.14
CA TRP A 79 11.08 -2.13 -12.06
C TRP A 79 10.35 -3.27 -12.74
N LYS A 80 9.03 -3.29 -12.60
CA LYS A 80 8.17 -4.26 -13.26
C LYS A 80 7.28 -3.55 -14.26
N TYR A 81 7.30 -4.03 -15.49
CA TYR A 81 6.30 -3.68 -16.50
C TYR A 81 5.07 -4.55 -16.31
N LYS A 82 3.91 -3.91 -16.35
CA LYS A 82 2.60 -4.53 -16.31
C LYS A 82 1.87 -4.17 -17.60
N SER A 83 1.42 -5.16 -18.36
CA SER A 83 0.63 -4.90 -19.56
C SER A 83 -0.75 -4.35 -19.20
N PHE A 84 -1.42 -3.75 -20.19
CA PHE A 84 -2.84 -3.46 -20.10
C PHE A 84 -3.63 -4.75 -19.92
N CYS A 85 -4.77 -4.63 -19.24
CA CYS A 85 -5.70 -5.71 -18.98
C CYS A 85 -6.55 -6.03 -20.22
N ARG A 86 -6.78 -5.01 -21.07
CA ARG A 86 -7.61 -5.10 -22.26
C ARG A 86 -7.08 -4.21 -23.37
N ASP A 87 -7.30 -4.62 -24.60
CA ASP A 87 -6.89 -3.87 -25.78
C ASP A 87 -7.99 -2.90 -26.23
N ARG A 88 -7.68 -1.60 -26.16
CA ARG A 88 -8.57 -0.52 -26.62
C ARG A 88 -8.83 -0.59 -28.12
N ILE A 89 -7.90 -1.12 -28.90
CA ILE A 89 -8.03 -1.21 -30.34
C ILE A 89 -9.06 -2.28 -30.70
N ALA A 90 -8.98 -3.46 -30.07
CA ALA A 90 -9.97 -4.53 -30.26
C ALA A 90 -11.39 -4.07 -29.91
N ASP A 91 -11.55 -3.32 -28.81
CA ASP A 91 -12.85 -2.80 -28.38
C ASP A 91 -13.42 -1.78 -29.36
N ALA A 92 -12.56 -0.94 -29.96
CA ALA A 92 -12.97 0.04 -30.96
C ALA A 92 -13.47 -0.61 -32.26
N PHE A 93 -12.90 -1.76 -32.64
CA PHE A 93 -13.37 -2.52 -33.81
C PHE A 93 -14.61 -3.38 -33.56
N SER A 94 -14.98 -3.62 -32.29
CA SER A 94 -16.17 -4.41 -31.92
C SER A 94 -16.94 -3.79 -30.75
N PRO A 95 -17.52 -2.58 -30.92
CA PRO A 95 -18.13 -1.83 -29.82
C PRO A 95 -19.37 -2.52 -29.22
N ALA A 96 -20.07 -3.36 -30.00
CA ALA A 96 -21.26 -4.08 -29.57
C ALA A 96 -20.99 -5.48 -28.98
N SER A 97 -19.72 -5.83 -28.73
CA SER A 97 -19.36 -7.12 -28.13
C SER A 97 -19.94 -7.29 -26.71
N VAL A 98 -20.22 -8.54 -26.32
CA VAL A 98 -20.74 -8.88 -24.99
C VAL A 98 -19.81 -8.39 -23.89
N ASP A 99 -18.50 -8.51 -24.08
CA ASP A 99 -17.49 -8.04 -23.12
C ASP A 99 -17.53 -6.51 -22.95
N ASN A 100 -17.78 -5.75 -24.03
CA ASN A 100 -17.96 -4.30 -23.94
C ASN A 100 -19.20 -3.92 -23.14
N GLN A 101 -20.31 -4.64 -23.33
CA GLN A 101 -21.55 -4.40 -22.57
C GLN A 101 -21.36 -4.71 -21.08
N LEU A 102 -20.68 -5.82 -20.76
CA LEU A 102 -20.39 -6.19 -19.37
C LEU A 102 -19.49 -5.16 -18.69
N ASN A 103 -18.45 -4.68 -19.38
CA ASN A 103 -17.55 -3.68 -18.82
C ASN A 103 -18.25 -2.34 -18.56
N ALA A 104 -19.20 -1.93 -19.41
CA ALA A 104 -20.01 -0.75 -19.16
C ALA A 104 -20.82 -0.86 -17.86
N GLN A 105 -21.33 -2.05 -17.54
CA GLN A 105 -22.05 -2.31 -16.29
C GLN A 105 -21.11 -2.27 -15.07
N LEU A 106 -19.89 -2.79 -15.19
CA LEU A 106 -18.88 -2.75 -14.12
C LEU A 106 -18.45 -1.32 -13.79
N VAL A 107 -18.23 -0.51 -14.82
CA VAL A 107 -17.89 0.91 -14.65
C VAL A 107 -19.06 1.70 -14.05
N ALA A 108 -20.30 1.38 -14.42
CA ALA A 108 -21.48 1.97 -13.80
C ALA A 108 -21.62 1.62 -12.31
N GLY A 109 -21.22 0.41 -11.92
CA GLY A 109 -21.25 -0.05 -10.52
C GLY A 109 -20.09 0.44 -9.66
N ASN A 110 -18.97 0.88 -10.26
CA ASN A 110 -17.78 1.32 -9.54
C ASN A 110 -17.22 2.63 -10.13
N PRO A 111 -17.64 3.78 -9.58
CA PRO A 111 -17.13 5.09 -10.00
C PRO A 111 -15.61 5.18 -9.83
N GLY A 112 -14.89 5.26 -10.95
CA GLY A 112 -13.42 5.30 -10.98
C GLY A 112 -12.76 4.03 -11.51
N TYR A 113 -13.53 2.95 -11.71
CA TYR A 113 -12.99 1.70 -12.25
C TYR A 113 -12.53 1.86 -13.71
N ASN A 114 -11.30 1.46 -14.01
CA ASN A 114 -10.75 1.48 -15.35
C ASN A 114 -10.39 0.07 -15.84
N PRO A 115 -11.23 -0.56 -16.69
CA PRO A 115 -11.06 -1.96 -17.12
C PRO A 115 -9.79 -2.20 -17.93
N TYR A 116 -9.12 -1.15 -18.41
CA TYR A 116 -7.89 -1.27 -19.20
C TYR A 116 -6.64 -1.44 -18.34
N VAL A 117 -6.65 -0.98 -17.08
CA VAL A 117 -5.45 -0.97 -16.20
C VAL A 117 -5.67 -1.64 -14.85
N GLU A 118 -6.93 -1.75 -14.43
CA GLU A 118 -7.33 -2.29 -13.12
C GLU A 118 -7.78 -3.75 -13.24
N CYS A 119 -6.80 -4.65 -13.20
CA CYS A 119 -7.01 -6.09 -13.14
C CYS A 119 -5.97 -6.77 -12.27
N GLN A 120 -6.25 -8.03 -11.90
CA GLN A 120 -5.31 -8.87 -11.17
C GLN A 120 -4.05 -9.15 -12.00
N ASP A 121 -2.91 -9.28 -11.33
CA ASP A 121 -1.64 -9.55 -12.02
C ASP A 121 -1.61 -10.92 -12.71
N SER A 122 -2.51 -11.84 -12.35
CA SER A 122 -2.66 -13.16 -12.98
C SER A 122 -3.29 -13.12 -14.37
N VAL A 123 -4.07 -12.08 -14.70
CA VAL A 123 -4.73 -11.95 -16.01
C VAL A 123 -3.94 -11.09 -17.00
N ARG A 124 -2.75 -10.61 -16.60
CA ARG A 124 -1.89 -9.78 -17.42
C ARG A 124 -0.45 -10.28 -17.40
N THR A 125 0.36 -9.76 -18.32
CA THR A 125 1.79 -10.04 -18.29
C THR A 125 2.49 -9.07 -17.35
N VAL A 126 3.23 -9.61 -16.39
CA VAL A 126 4.12 -8.85 -15.50
C VAL A 126 5.55 -9.33 -15.72
N ARG A 127 6.44 -8.42 -16.09
CA ARG A 127 7.87 -8.74 -16.31
C ARG A 127 8.77 -7.74 -15.61
N VAL A 128 9.92 -8.20 -15.14
CA VAL A 128 10.99 -7.32 -14.67
C VAL A 128 11.63 -6.66 -15.89
N VAL A 129 11.79 -5.34 -15.86
CA VAL A 129 12.40 -4.55 -16.94
C VAL A 129 13.72 -3.90 -16.55
N ALA A 130 13.95 -3.72 -15.25
CA ALA A 130 15.24 -3.30 -14.72
C ALA A 130 15.30 -3.67 -13.24
N THR A 131 16.51 -3.96 -12.77
CA THR A 131 16.84 -4.12 -11.37
C THR A 131 18.01 -3.22 -11.04
N LYS A 132 17.96 -2.56 -9.89
CA LYS A 132 19.06 -1.72 -9.41
C LYS A 132 19.45 -2.14 -8.00
N GLN A 133 20.72 -2.44 -7.82
CA GLN A 133 21.32 -2.73 -6.52
C GLN A 133 22.53 -1.81 -6.34
N GLY A 134 22.38 -0.78 -5.51
CA GLY A 134 23.40 0.27 -5.39
C GLY A 134 23.59 1.00 -6.72
N ASN A 135 24.82 0.97 -7.26
CA ASN A 135 25.13 1.58 -8.55
C ASN A 135 25.06 0.61 -9.74
N ALA A 136 24.80 -0.68 -9.49
CA ALA A 136 24.64 -1.68 -10.54
C ALA A 136 23.20 -1.68 -11.06
N VAL A 137 23.04 -1.70 -12.38
CA VAL A 137 21.76 -1.82 -13.08
C VAL A 137 21.81 -3.09 -13.93
N THR A 138 20.80 -3.94 -13.82
CA THR A 138 20.63 -5.20 -14.56
C THR A 138 19.26 -5.31 -15.21
#